data_AF-A0A3S2BC95-F1
#
_entry.id   AF-A0A3S2BC95-F1
#
_cell.length_a   1.000
_cell.length_b   1.000
_cell.length_c   1.000
_cell.angle_alpha   90.00
_cell.angle_beta   90.00
_cell.angle_gamma   90.00
#
_symmetry.space_group_name_H-M   'P 1'
#
loop_
_entity.id
_entity.type
_entity.pdbx_description
1 polymer ?
#
loop_
_entity_poly.entity_id
_entity_poly.type
_entity_poly.pdbx_seq_one_letter_code
_entity_poly.pdbx_strand_id
1 'polypeptide(L)'
;MSFFPGKDPEVGDAFASDQIELMVVPNAKDIGGFQVRRALPTAKRRLVGPFIFFDRMGPAILRAGQALDVRPHPHIGLSTV
;
A
#
# COMPACT_ATOMS: atom_id res chain seq x y z
N MET A 1 -7.19 -7.32 11.54
CA MET A 1 -5.74 -7.48 11.28
C MET A 1 -5.46 -8.95 11.13
N SER A 2 -5.01 -9.41 9.96
CA SER A 2 -4.61 -10.81 9.78
C SER A 2 -3.26 -11.02 10.44
N PHE A 3 -3.24 -11.79 11.53
CA PHE A 3 -2.01 -12.32 12.12
C PHE A 3 -1.68 -13.63 11.41
N PHE A 4 -0.48 -13.74 10.85
CA PHE A 4 0.04 -14.99 10.30
C PHE A 4 1.16 -15.47 11.22
N PRO A 5 1.00 -16.59 11.94
CA PRO A 5 2.03 -17.15 12.82
C PRO A 5 3.15 -17.85 12.03
N GLY A 6 3.72 -17.16 11.03
CA GLY A 6 4.86 -17.60 10.27
C GLY A 6 6.17 -17.14 10.90
N LYS A 7 7.28 -17.75 10.51
CA LYS A 7 8.62 -17.19 10.78
C LYS A 7 8.80 -15.93 9.94
N ASP A 8 9.46 -14.93 10.51
CA ASP A 8 9.90 -13.76 9.74
C ASP A 8 10.86 -14.18 8.62
N PRO A 9 10.86 -13.49 7.47
CA PRO A 9 11.79 -13.79 6.40
C PRO A 9 13.24 -13.53 6.82
N GLU A 10 14.13 -14.48 6.52
CA GLU A 10 15.57 -14.33 6.73
C GLU A 10 16.23 -13.62 5.53
N VAL A 11 17.14 -12.70 5.82
CA VAL A 11 17.86 -11.97 4.77
C VAL A 11 18.74 -12.93 3.97
N GLY A 12 18.58 -12.94 2.66
CA GLY A 12 19.38 -13.78 1.76
C GLY A 12 18.86 -15.21 1.59
N ASP A 13 17.67 -15.54 2.11
CA ASP A 13 17.01 -16.81 1.79
C ASP A 13 16.63 -16.86 0.30
N ALA A 14 17.43 -17.61 -0.46
CA ALA A 14 17.22 -17.81 -1.88
C ALA A 14 15.91 -18.54 -2.17
N PHE A 15 15.57 -19.58 -1.38
CA PHE A 15 14.35 -20.34 -1.58
C PHE A 15 13.12 -19.46 -1.37
N ALA A 16 13.07 -18.69 -0.29
CA ALA A 16 11.96 -17.77 -0.05
C ALA A 16 11.86 -16.67 -1.13
N SER A 17 12.99 -16.16 -1.60
CA SER A 17 13.03 -15.16 -2.68
C SER A 17 12.46 -15.72 -3.99
N ASP A 18 12.75 -16.98 -4.31
CA ASP A 18 12.26 -17.67 -5.50
C ASP A 18 10.73 -17.93 -5.46
N GLN A 19 10.12 -17.95 -4.25
CA GLN A 19 8.67 -18.08 -4.11
C GLN A 19 7.91 -16.77 -4.37
N ILE A 20 8.58 -15.63 -4.55
CA ILE A 20 7.93 -14.35 -4.82
C ILE A 20 7.40 -14.34 -6.25
N GLU A 21 6.07 -14.48 -6.39
CA GLU A 21 5.40 -14.45 -7.70
C GLU A 21 5.56 -13.09 -8.41
N LEU A 22 5.44 -11.98 -7.67
CA LEU A 22 5.46 -10.64 -8.23
C LEU A 22 6.04 -9.61 -7.26
N MET A 23 7.13 -8.97 -7.67
CA MET A 23 7.63 -7.75 -7.04
C MET A 23 6.88 -6.53 -7.61
N VAL A 24 6.14 -5.83 -6.76
CA VAL A 24 5.47 -4.58 -7.15
C VAL A 24 6.31 -3.40 -6.72
N VAL A 25 6.72 -2.56 -7.67
CA VAL A 25 7.35 -1.26 -7.40
C VAL A 25 6.25 -0.19 -7.37
N PRO A 26 5.91 0.40 -6.21
CA PRO A 26 4.81 1.34 -6.10
C PRO A 26 5.08 2.68 -6.80
N ASN A 27 4.07 3.20 -7.49
CA ASN A 27 4.16 4.48 -8.18
C ASN A 27 3.80 5.65 -7.25
N ALA A 28 4.43 6.81 -7.44
CA ALA A 28 4.00 8.04 -6.78
C ALA A 28 2.64 8.49 -7.33
N LYS A 29 1.72 8.90 -6.45
CA LYS A 29 0.41 9.45 -6.78
C LYS A 29 0.12 10.66 -5.89
N ASP A 30 -0.35 11.73 -6.52
CA ASP A 30 -0.85 12.90 -5.79
C ASP A 30 -2.31 12.66 -5.36
N ILE A 31 -2.62 12.97 -4.10
CA ILE A 31 -3.98 12.91 -3.54
C ILE A 31 -4.50 14.26 -3.05
N GLY A 32 -3.90 15.37 -3.52
CA GLY A 32 -4.28 16.73 -3.14
C GLY A 32 -3.14 17.50 -2.48
N GLY A 33 -1.99 17.56 -3.15
CA GLY A 33 -0.78 18.18 -2.61
C GLY A 33 0.06 17.26 -1.72
N PHE A 34 -0.28 15.96 -1.67
CA PHE A 34 0.45 14.96 -0.91
C PHE A 34 0.73 13.73 -1.76
N GLN A 35 1.99 13.30 -1.77
CA GLN A 35 2.42 12.15 -2.55
C GLN A 35 2.32 10.87 -1.73
N VAL A 36 1.57 9.91 -2.24
CA VAL A 36 1.51 8.53 -1.73
C VAL A 36 2.22 7.58 -2.68
N ARG A 37 2.61 6.41 -2.17
CA ARG A 37 3.16 5.31 -2.97
C ARG A 37 2.08 4.24 -3.14
N ARG A 38 1.49 4.15 -4.33
CA ARG A 38 0.40 3.22 -4.66
C ARG A 38 0.94 1.88 -5.13
N ALA A 39 0.67 0.82 -4.37
CA ALA A 39 1.03 -0.55 -4.73
C ALA A 39 -0.12 -1.27 -5.45
N LEU A 40 -1.37 -1.03 -5.05
CA LEU A 40 -2.57 -1.59 -5.68
C LEU A 40 -3.59 -0.49 -6.01
N PRO A 41 -4.28 -0.58 -7.16
CA PRO A 41 -4.06 -1.54 -8.25
C PRO A 41 -2.81 -1.20 -9.08
N THR A 42 -2.20 -2.23 -9.68
CA THR A 42 -1.16 -2.09 -10.72
C THR A 42 -1.54 -2.88 -11.97
N ALA A 43 -0.83 -2.65 -13.08
CA ALA A 43 -1.10 -3.31 -14.36
C ALA A 43 -1.05 -4.85 -14.26
N LYS A 44 -0.09 -5.38 -13.48
CA LYS A 44 0.13 -6.83 -13.31
C LYS A 44 -0.67 -7.46 -12.15
N ARG A 45 -1.28 -6.66 -11.27
CA ARG A 45 -2.02 -7.15 -10.09
C ARG A 45 -3.06 -6.14 -9.65
N ARG A 46 -4.34 -6.49 -9.76
CA ARG A 46 -5.47 -5.62 -9.39
C ARG A 46 -5.88 -5.75 -7.93
N LEU A 47 -5.79 -6.96 -7.37
CA LEU A 47 -6.20 -7.29 -6.01
C LEU A 47 -5.31 -8.40 -5.43
N VAL A 48 -5.23 -8.47 -4.10
CA VAL A 48 -4.60 -9.57 -3.34
C VAL A 48 -5.61 -10.04 -2.30
N GLY A 49 -6.24 -11.19 -2.52
CA GLY A 49 -7.39 -11.61 -1.71
C GLY A 49 -8.46 -10.50 -1.65
N PRO A 50 -8.90 -10.05 -0.46
CA PRO A 50 -9.88 -8.97 -0.32
C PRO A 50 -9.29 -7.55 -0.49
N PHE A 51 -7.96 -7.40 -0.62
CA PHE A 51 -7.30 -6.10 -0.71
C PHE A 51 -7.29 -5.60 -2.16
N ILE A 52 -8.06 -4.54 -2.42
CA ILE A 52 -8.27 -3.98 -3.76
C ILE A 52 -7.56 -2.64 -3.99
N PHE A 53 -7.03 -2.04 -2.93
CA PHE A 53 -6.37 -0.73 -2.95
C PHE A 53 -5.34 -0.65 -1.83
N PHE A 54 -4.16 -0.11 -2.11
CA PHE A 54 -3.10 0.04 -1.11
C PHE A 54 -2.18 1.22 -1.43
N ASP A 55 -2.23 2.24 -0.57
CA ASP A 55 -1.35 3.42 -0.61
C ASP A 55 -0.51 3.46 0.67
N ARG A 56 0.82 3.56 0.52
CA ARG A 56 1.70 3.97 1.62
C ARG A 56 1.78 5.50 1.65
N MET A 57 1.33 6.08 2.75
CA MET A 57 1.49 7.50 3.03
C MET A 57 2.84 7.75 3.71
N GLY A 58 3.63 8.68 3.17
CA GLY A 58 4.91 9.07 3.77
C GLY A 58 6.06 8.05 3.63
N PRO A 59 7.18 8.25 4.36
CA PRO A 59 7.33 9.14 5.51
C PRO A 59 7.23 10.63 5.14
N ALA A 60 6.55 11.43 5.96
CA ALA A 60 6.38 12.86 5.76
C ALA A 60 6.26 13.59 7.11
N ILE A 61 6.75 14.83 7.17
CA ILE A 61 6.55 15.72 8.32
C ILE A 61 5.42 16.68 7.97
N LEU A 62 4.29 16.57 8.67
CA LEU A 62 3.18 17.50 8.54
C LEU A 62 3.32 18.59 9.60
N ARG A 63 3.66 19.81 9.18
CA ARG A 63 3.77 20.96 10.09
C ARG A 63 2.39 21.48 10.48
N ALA A 64 2.31 22.20 11.60
CA ALA A 64 1.09 22.89 11.98
C ALA A 64 0.60 23.80 10.84
N GLY A 65 -0.69 23.71 10.50
CA GLY A 65 -1.28 24.41 9.35
C GLY A 65 -1.10 23.74 7.98
N GLN A 66 -0.38 22.61 7.90
CA GLN A 66 -0.19 21.82 6.68
C GLN A 66 -0.79 20.42 6.85
N ALA A 67 -2.08 20.36 7.18
CA ALA A 67 -2.79 19.09 7.29
C ALA A 67 -3.04 18.49 5.90
N LEU A 68 -3.03 17.16 5.83
CA LEU A 68 -3.58 16.44 4.68
C LEU A 68 -5.10 16.56 4.73
N ASP A 69 -5.70 17.25 3.75
CA ASP A 69 -7.14 17.37 3.62
C ASP A 69 -7.60 16.59 2.37
N VAL A 70 -8.23 15.45 2.60
CA VAL A 70 -8.81 14.64 1.53
C VAL A 70 -10.28 15.04 1.39
N ARG A 71 -10.61 15.65 0.25
CA ARG A 71 -11.96 16.14 -0.05
C ARG A 71 -13.04 15.05 0.16
N PRO A 72 -14.26 15.42 0.58
CA PRO A 72 -15.36 14.47 0.73
C PRO A 72 -15.58 13.63 -0.54
N HIS A 73 -15.63 12.31 -0.38
CA HIS A 73 -15.89 11.36 -1.47
C HIS A 73 -16.55 10.08 -0.92
N PRO A 74 -17.53 9.49 -1.63
CA PRO A 74 -18.23 8.31 -1.17
C PRO A 74 -17.43 7.02 -1.42
N HIS A 75 -17.70 6.00 -0.61
CA HIS A 75 -17.28 4.62 -0.83
C HIS A 75 -18.49 3.69 -0.74
N ILE A 76 -18.51 2.61 -1.54
CA ILE A 76 -19.56 1.59 -1.52
C ILE A 76 -18.93 0.20 -1.66
N GLY A 77 -19.44 -0.78 -0.92
CA GLY A 77 -19.05 -2.20 -1.05
C GLY A 77 -17.62 -2.51 -0.62
N LEU A 78 -16.99 -1.65 0.18
CA LEU A 78 -15.61 -1.81 0.65
C LEU A 78 -15.42 -1.23 2.06
N SER A 79 -14.23 -1.45 2.63
CA SER A 79 -13.80 -0.80 3.87
C SER A 79 -12.39 -0.21 3.69
N THR A 80 -12.16 0.94 4.29
CA THR A 80 -10.82 1.55 4.41
C THR A 80 -10.23 1.21 5.77
N VAL A 81 -8.94 0.90 5.81
CA VAL A 81 -8.19 0.49 7.01
C VAL A 81 -6.95 1.36 7.15
#